data_AF-A0A8W8JRY3-F1
#
_entry.id   AF-A0A8W8JRY3-F1
#
_cell.length_a   1.000
_cell.length_b   1.000
_cell.length_c   1.000
_cell.angle_alpha   90.00
_cell.angle_beta   90.00
_cell.angle_gamma   90.00
#
_symmetry.space_group_name_H-M   'P 1'
#
loop_
_entity.id
_entity.type
_entity.pdbx_description
1 polymer ?
#
loop_
_entity_poly.entity_id
_entity_poly.type
_entity_poly.pdbx_seq_one_letter_code
_entity_poly.pdbx_strand_id
1 'polypeptide(L)'
;NMSQMKIIIRGMYSSPPIHGARIVTKVLTTPELKNLWLGEVKGMADRIITMREKLVAGLAKEGSSRNWQHIIDQIGMFCFTGLKPDQVERLTKDFSIYLTKDGRISVAGVSSSNVDYLAKAMHEVSK
;
A
#
# COMPACT_ATOMS: atom_id res chain seq x y z
N ASN A 1 27.02 7.88 23.17
CA ASN A 1 25.76 8.22 22.47
C ASN A 1 24.50 7.55 23.04
N MET A 2 24.58 6.42 23.76
CA MET A 2 23.39 5.75 24.33
C MET A 2 22.90 6.36 25.67
N SER A 3 23.76 7.04 26.42
CA SER A 3 23.41 7.71 27.69
C SER A 3 22.44 8.88 27.49
N GLN A 4 22.65 9.72 26.48
CA GLN A 4 21.79 10.86 26.17
C GLN A 4 20.38 10.43 25.71
N MET A 5 20.30 9.39 24.86
CA MET A 5 19.02 8.81 24.47
C MET A 5 18.24 8.26 25.67
N LYS A 6 18.91 7.60 26.63
CA LYS A 6 18.25 7.09 27.85
C LYS A 6 17.65 8.20 28.71
N ILE A 7 18.31 9.36 28.82
CA ILE A 7 17.78 10.52 29.55
C ILE A 7 16.48 11.01 28.91
N ILE A 8 16.47 11.16 27.59
CA ILE A 8 15.28 11.59 26.82
C ILE A 8 14.14 10.56 26.98
N ILE A 9 14.42 9.28 26.74
CA ILE A 9 13.44 8.19 26.86
C ILE A 9 12.80 8.17 28.24
N ARG A 10 13.63 8.28 29.29
CA ARG A 10 13.17 8.25 30.68
C ARG A 10 12.21 9.41 30.97
N GLY A 11 12.52 10.60 30.47
CA GLY A 11 11.69 11.80 30.63
C GLY A 11 10.40 11.78 29.80
N MET A 12 10.41 11.19 28.61
CA MET A 12 9.24 11.19 27.72
C MET A 12 8.23 10.09 28.05
N TYR A 13 8.68 8.85 28.19
CA TYR A 13 7.78 7.69 28.32
C TYR A 13 8.33 6.60 29.23
N SER A 14 9.36 6.92 30.04
CA SER A 14 10.03 6.04 30.99
C SER A 14 10.76 4.84 30.38
N SER A 15 10.05 3.93 29.72
CA SER A 15 10.61 2.69 29.13
C SER A 15 9.77 2.26 27.92
N PRO A 16 10.40 1.78 26.84
CA PRO A 16 9.68 1.38 25.64
C PRO A 16 8.85 0.10 25.85
N PRO A 17 7.76 -0.11 25.08
CA PRO A 17 6.98 -1.35 25.12
C PRO A 17 7.84 -2.58 24.78
N ILE A 18 7.83 -3.59 25.65
CA ILE A 18 8.71 -4.76 25.52
C ILE A 18 8.15 -5.89 24.64
N HIS A 19 6.83 -6.01 24.52
CA HIS A 19 6.21 -7.19 23.91
C HIS A 19 6.49 -7.30 22.40
N GLY A 20 6.27 -6.22 21.65
CA GLY A 20 6.57 -6.19 20.21
C GLY A 20 8.06 -6.41 19.92
N ALA A 21 8.94 -5.83 20.74
CA ALA A 21 10.38 -6.05 20.64
C ALA A 21 10.73 -7.55 20.80
N ARG A 22 10.14 -8.23 21.80
CA ARG A 22 10.36 -9.67 22.02
C ARG A 22 9.85 -10.52 20.86
N ILE A 23 8.71 -10.19 20.25
CA ILE A 23 8.20 -10.89 19.05
C ILE A 23 9.20 -10.75 17.92
N VAL A 24 9.60 -9.53 17.58
CA VAL A 24 10.56 -9.27 16.49
C VAL A 24 11.90 -9.96 16.76
N THR A 25 12.41 -9.90 18.00
CA THR A 25 13.62 -10.64 18.38
C THR A 25 13.42 -12.13 18.13
N LYS A 26 12.35 -12.74 18.63
CA LYS A 26 12.10 -14.18 18.48
C LYS A 26 12.03 -14.59 17.00
N VAL A 27 11.32 -13.82 16.17
CA VAL A 27 11.20 -14.07 14.73
C VAL A 27 12.56 -13.95 14.04
N LEU A 28 13.31 -12.87 14.28
CA LEU A 28 14.54 -12.60 13.55
C LEU A 28 15.75 -13.43 14.01
N THR A 29 15.75 -13.94 15.25
CA THR A 29 16.87 -14.75 15.79
C THR A 29 16.60 -16.25 15.76
N THR A 30 15.41 -16.70 15.36
CA THR A 30 15.11 -18.13 15.16
C THR A 30 15.12 -18.42 13.65
N PRO A 31 16.09 -19.18 13.09
CA PRO A 31 16.26 -19.33 11.65
C PRO A 31 14.99 -19.77 10.90
N GLU A 32 14.23 -20.69 11.47
CA GLU A 32 13.00 -21.22 10.88
C GLU A 32 11.92 -20.13 10.80
N LEU A 33 11.76 -19.34 11.86
CA LEU A 33 10.79 -18.24 11.90
C LEU A 33 11.19 -17.08 10.99
N LYS A 34 12.50 -16.78 10.92
CA LYS A 34 13.00 -15.75 10.01
C LYS A 34 12.73 -16.13 8.56
N ASN A 35 12.98 -17.38 8.18
CA ASN A 35 12.72 -17.86 6.82
C ASN A 35 11.23 -17.83 6.48
N LEU A 36 10.36 -18.26 7.40
CA LEU A 36 8.92 -18.15 7.25
C LEU A 36 8.49 -16.69 7.04
N TRP A 37 8.92 -15.79 7.92
CA TRP A 37 8.59 -14.37 7.85
C TRP A 37 9.05 -13.71 6.54
N LEU A 38 10.28 -14.02 6.09
CA LEU A 38 10.78 -13.52 4.79
C LEU A 38 9.93 -14.02 3.62
N GLY A 39 9.49 -15.28 3.66
CA GLY A 39 8.58 -15.85 2.67
C GLY A 39 7.22 -15.14 2.65
N GLU A 40 6.62 -14.90 3.82
CA GLU A 40 5.35 -14.19 3.95
C GLU A 40 5.46 -12.73 3.47
N VAL A 41 6.53 -12.02 3.83
CA VAL A 41 6.80 -10.65 3.36
C VAL A 41 6.94 -10.61 1.84
N LYS A 42 7.66 -11.58 1.26
CA LYS A 42 7.76 -11.71 -0.20
C LYS A 42 6.40 -11.98 -0.84
N GLY A 43 5.61 -12.89 -0.31
CA GLY A 43 4.26 -13.18 -0.82
C GLY A 43 3.34 -11.96 -0.79
N MET A 44 3.40 -11.16 0.28
CA MET A 44 2.65 -9.90 0.38
C MET A 44 3.11 -8.88 -0.66
N ALA A 45 4.43 -8.74 -0.87
CA ALA A 45 5.00 -7.83 -1.86
C ALA A 45 4.64 -8.24 -3.30
N ASP A 46 4.79 -9.53 -3.63
CA ASP A 46 4.46 -10.08 -4.94
C ASP A 46 2.97 -9.85 -5.27
N ARG A 47 2.07 -10.04 -4.29
CA ARG A 47 0.64 -9.73 -4.46
C ARG A 47 0.39 -8.26 -4.81
N ILE A 48 1.08 -7.33 -4.13
CA ILE A 48 0.95 -5.89 -4.41
C ILE A 48 1.41 -5.59 -5.84
N ILE A 49 2.54 -6.17 -6.27
CA ILE A 49 3.07 -6.01 -7.63
C ILE A 49 2.04 -6.50 -8.66
N THR A 50 1.50 -7.71 -8.48
CA THR A 50 0.47 -8.25 -9.39
C THR A 50 -0.78 -7.37 -9.44
N MET A 51 -1.21 -6.76 -8.33
CA MET A 51 -2.37 -5.85 -8.34
C MET A 51 -2.10 -4.54 -9.09
N ARG A 52 -0.86 -4.04 -9.10
CA ARG A 52 -0.46 -2.88 -9.91
C ARG A 52 -0.58 -3.21 -11.40
N GLU A 53 -0.01 -4.34 -11.80
CA GLU A 53 -0.05 -4.83 -13.19
C GLU A 53 -1.50 -5.02 -13.66
N LYS A 54 -2.33 -5.70 -12.85
CA LYS A 54 -3.74 -5.92 -13.18
C LYS A 54 -4.53 -4.63 -13.28
N LEU A 55 -4.28 -3.66 -12.39
CA LEU A 55 -4.98 -2.37 -12.44
C LEU A 55 -4.65 -1.61 -13.73
N VAL A 56 -3.36 -1.53 -14.11
CA VAL A 56 -2.93 -0.86 -15.34
C VAL A 56 -3.46 -1.59 -16.58
N ALA A 57 -3.40 -2.91 -16.61
CA ALA A 57 -3.97 -3.71 -17.69
C ALA A 57 -5.49 -3.53 -17.80
N GLY A 58 -6.20 -3.47 -16.67
CA GLY A 58 -7.63 -3.18 -16.62
C GLY A 58 -7.96 -1.79 -17.18
N LEU A 59 -7.19 -0.76 -16.82
CA LEU A 59 -7.36 0.60 -17.35
C LEU A 59 -7.18 0.65 -18.87
N ALA A 60 -6.20 -0.07 -19.41
CA ALA A 60 -6.00 -0.20 -20.85
C ALA A 60 -7.17 -0.93 -21.53
N LYS A 61 -7.68 -2.00 -20.92
CA LYS A 61 -8.83 -2.77 -21.40
C LYS A 61 -10.12 -1.94 -21.45
N GLU A 62 -10.32 -1.04 -20.49
CA GLU A 62 -11.46 -0.12 -20.45
C GLU A 62 -11.35 1.03 -21.47
N GLY A 63 -10.23 1.13 -22.19
CA GLY A 63 -10.04 2.11 -23.27
C GLY A 63 -9.34 3.40 -22.87
N SER A 64 -8.69 3.45 -21.69
CA SER A 64 -7.93 4.63 -21.29
C SER A 64 -6.74 4.90 -22.21
N SER A 65 -6.65 6.12 -22.75
CA SER A 65 -5.50 6.61 -23.53
C SER A 65 -4.38 7.24 -22.68
N ARG A 66 -4.60 7.44 -21.38
CA ARG A 66 -3.61 7.98 -20.44
C ARG A 66 -2.48 6.99 -20.16
N ASN A 67 -1.28 7.52 -19.90
CA ASN A 67 -0.17 6.73 -19.38
C ASN A 67 -0.36 6.46 -17.87
N TRP A 68 -0.43 5.18 -17.50
CA TRP A 68 -0.56 4.72 -16.12
C TRP A 68 0.67 3.95 -15.60
N GLN A 69 1.78 3.97 -16.33
CA GLN A 69 3.00 3.20 -16.03
C GLN A 69 3.57 3.53 -14.63
N HIS A 70 3.39 4.77 -14.15
CA HIS A 70 3.78 5.17 -12.80
C HIS A 70 3.09 4.37 -11.69
N ILE A 71 1.95 3.70 -11.95
CA ILE A 71 1.32 2.79 -10.99
C ILE A 71 2.16 1.52 -10.83
N ILE A 72 2.81 1.03 -11.88
CA ILE A 72 3.71 -0.14 -11.83
C ILE A 72 5.06 0.27 -11.26
N ASP A 73 5.61 1.40 -11.70
CA ASP A 73 6.98 1.82 -11.34
C ASP A 73 7.11 2.24 -9.86
N GLN A 74 6.03 2.71 -9.23
CA GLN A 74 6.01 3.05 -7.81
C GLN A 74 6.08 1.80 -6.92
N ILE A 75 6.89 1.87 -5.86
CA ILE A 75 7.08 0.78 -4.89
C ILE A 75 6.28 0.98 -3.60
N GLY A 76 6.11 -0.11 -2.85
CA GLY A 76 5.44 -0.10 -1.55
C GLY A 76 3.93 -0.32 -1.62
N MET A 77 3.23 -0.13 -0.50
CA MET A 77 1.79 -0.42 -0.39
C MET A 77 0.88 0.65 -1.02
N PHE A 78 1.42 1.83 -1.27
CA PHE A 78 0.65 2.98 -1.73
C PHE A 78 1.08 3.43 -3.12
N CYS A 79 0.18 4.11 -3.81
CA CYS A 79 0.44 4.67 -5.12
C CYS A 79 -0.27 6.02 -5.24
N PHE A 80 0.43 7.04 -5.71
CA PHE A 80 -0.22 8.23 -6.22
C PHE A 80 -0.71 7.94 -7.64
N THR A 81 -2.03 7.91 -7.81
CA THR A 81 -2.67 7.59 -9.10
C THR A 81 -2.56 8.74 -10.10
N GLY A 82 -2.43 9.99 -9.62
CA GLY A 82 -2.54 11.19 -10.46
C GLY A 82 -3.98 11.65 -10.69
N LEU A 83 -4.96 11.03 -10.03
CA LEU A 83 -6.33 11.52 -10.01
C LEU A 83 -6.43 12.82 -9.21
N LYS A 84 -7.21 13.76 -9.75
CA LYS A 84 -7.47 15.07 -9.13
C LYS A 84 -8.56 14.97 -8.04
N PRO A 85 -8.66 15.93 -7.12
CA PRO A 85 -9.64 15.89 -6.02
C PRO A 85 -11.10 15.73 -6.48
N ASP A 86 -11.50 16.34 -7.58
CA ASP A 86 -12.83 16.22 -8.19
C ASP A 86 -13.10 14.80 -8.73
N GLN A 87 -12.10 14.16 -9.31
CA GLN A 87 -12.17 12.77 -9.78
C GLN A 87 -12.24 11.79 -8.60
N VAL A 88 -11.49 12.06 -7.54
CA VAL A 88 -11.56 11.31 -6.27
C VAL A 88 -12.96 11.43 -5.64
N GLU A 89 -13.53 12.62 -5.62
CA GLU A 89 -14.88 12.84 -5.09
C GLU A 89 -15.93 12.06 -5.87
N ARG A 90 -15.83 12.03 -7.20
CA ARG A 90 -16.70 11.19 -8.05
C ARG A 90 -16.51 9.70 -7.78
N LEU A 91 -15.28 9.22 -7.63
CA LEU A 91 -15.03 7.82 -7.23
C LEU A 91 -15.74 7.45 -5.93
N THR A 92 -15.74 8.35 -4.96
CA THR A 92 -16.43 8.12 -3.69
C THR A 92 -17.96 8.15 -3.85
N LYS A 93 -18.51 9.18 -4.49
CA LYS A 93 -19.96 9.37 -4.61
C LYS A 93 -20.64 8.36 -5.54
N ASP A 94 -20.05 8.13 -6.70
CA ASP A 94 -20.68 7.40 -7.79
C ASP A 94 -20.34 5.90 -7.74
N PHE A 95 -19.17 5.55 -7.17
CA PHE A 95 -18.63 4.18 -7.19
C PHE A 95 -18.30 3.62 -5.80
N SER A 96 -18.50 4.38 -4.71
CA SER A 96 -18.13 3.96 -3.35
C SER A 96 -16.67 3.52 -3.22
N ILE A 97 -15.77 4.14 -3.99
CA ILE A 97 -14.32 3.91 -3.93
C ILE A 97 -13.68 5.05 -3.14
N TYR A 98 -13.07 4.71 -2.00
CA TYR A 98 -12.52 5.67 -1.05
C TYR A 98 -10.99 5.69 -1.13
N LEU A 99 -10.44 6.89 -1.31
CA LEU A 99 -9.01 7.17 -1.37
C LEU A 99 -8.74 8.59 -0.84
N THR A 100 -7.48 8.93 -0.59
CA THR A 100 -7.16 10.28 -0.12
C THR A 100 -7.36 11.30 -1.24
N LYS A 101 -7.71 12.54 -0.88
CA LYS A 101 -8.03 13.62 -1.84
C LYS A 101 -6.88 13.98 -2.78
N ASP A 102 -5.65 13.65 -2.41
CA ASP A 102 -4.44 13.79 -3.22
C ASP A 102 -4.23 12.63 -4.23
N GLY A 103 -5.22 11.74 -4.37
CA GLY A 103 -5.18 10.63 -5.32
C GLY A 103 -4.32 9.44 -4.88
N ARG A 104 -3.87 9.40 -3.62
CA ARG A 104 -3.14 8.24 -3.09
C ARG A 104 -4.09 7.09 -2.74
N ILE A 105 -3.82 5.92 -3.30
CA ILE A 105 -4.56 4.68 -3.03
C ILE A 105 -3.71 3.70 -2.22
N SER A 106 -4.38 2.83 -1.46
CA SER A 106 -3.77 1.62 -0.90
C SER A 106 -3.92 0.47 -1.89
N VAL A 107 -2.82 0.10 -2.57
CA VAL A 107 -2.82 -1.05 -3.49
C VAL A 107 -3.06 -2.36 -2.73
N ALA A 108 -2.75 -2.38 -1.43
CA ALA A 108 -3.06 -3.51 -0.58
C ALA A 108 -4.58 -3.82 -0.50
N GLY A 109 -5.46 -2.83 -0.70
CA GLY A 109 -6.91 -3.01 -0.76
C GLY A 109 -7.43 -3.52 -2.12
N VAL A 110 -6.57 -3.56 -3.15
CA VAL A 110 -6.90 -4.10 -4.46
C VAL A 110 -6.76 -5.62 -4.45
N SER A 111 -7.69 -6.29 -5.10
CA SER A 111 -7.77 -7.75 -5.17
C SER A 111 -8.33 -8.20 -6.52
N SER A 112 -8.17 -9.48 -6.85
CA SER A 112 -8.73 -10.04 -8.08
C SER A 112 -10.26 -9.90 -8.18
N SER A 113 -10.99 -9.72 -7.07
CA SER A 113 -12.45 -9.54 -7.11
C SER A 113 -12.89 -8.09 -7.32
N ASN A 114 -12.01 -7.10 -7.14
CA ASN A 114 -12.39 -5.68 -7.24
C ASN A 114 -11.57 -4.87 -8.27
N VAL A 115 -10.44 -5.40 -8.76
CA VAL A 115 -9.52 -4.65 -9.64
C VAL A 115 -10.19 -4.20 -10.95
N ASP A 116 -11.07 -5.03 -11.52
CA ASP A 116 -11.80 -4.69 -12.75
C ASP A 116 -12.81 -3.55 -12.50
N TYR A 117 -13.53 -3.60 -11.37
CA TYR A 117 -14.44 -2.52 -10.97
C TYR A 117 -13.70 -1.21 -10.72
N LEU A 118 -12.55 -1.28 -10.04
CA LEU A 118 -11.69 -0.14 -9.80
C LEU A 118 -11.18 0.47 -11.11
N ALA A 119 -10.68 -0.35 -12.04
CA ALA A 119 -10.19 0.11 -13.34
C ALA A 119 -11.28 0.84 -14.14
N LYS A 120 -12.49 0.25 -14.21
CA LYS A 120 -13.64 0.85 -14.88
C LYS A 120 -14.02 2.21 -14.25
N ALA A 121 -14.14 2.26 -12.93
CA ALA A 121 -14.48 3.50 -12.23
C ALA A 121 -13.41 4.59 -12.42
N MET A 122 -12.13 4.21 -12.31
CA MET A 122 -11.01 5.13 -12.55
C MET A 122 -11.01 5.66 -13.99
N HIS A 123 -11.30 4.82 -14.98
CA HIS A 123 -11.43 5.27 -16.36
C HIS A 123 -12.62 6.24 -16.53
N GLU A 124 -13.80 5.91 -15.98
CA GLU A 124 -15.01 6.72 -16.10
C GLU A 124 -14.86 8.14 -15.53
N VAL A 125 -14.08 8.31 -14.46
CA VAL A 125 -13.82 9.64 -13.87
C VAL A 125 -12.65 10.38 -14.51
N SER A 126 -11.86 9.72 -15.36
CA SER A 126 -10.61 10.26 -15.91
C SER A 126 -10.49 10.36 -17.43
N LYS A 127 -11.50 9.87 -18.15
CA LYS A 127 -11.68 10.11 -19.58
C LYS A 127 -11.95 11.58 -19.91
#